data_AF-A0A3M6TH54-F1
#
_entry.id   AF-A0A3M6TH54-F1
#
_cell.length_a   1.000
_cell.length_b   1.000
_cell.length_c   1.000
_cell.angle_alpha   90.00
_cell.angle_beta   90.00
_cell.angle_gamma   90.00
#
_symmetry.space_group_name_H-M   'P 1'
#
loop_
_entity.id
_entity.type
_entity.pdbx_description
1 polymer ?
#
loop_
_entity_poly.entity_id
_entity_poly.type
_entity_poly.pdbx_seq_one_letter_code
_entity_poly.pdbx_strand_id
1 'polypeptide(L)'
;MAAQPRKTVKGRSYGQRRPPLTHILKSILERYPDGGQILKEIIQNADDAGATKVSFLLDSRQGFYGGNSLVAPSLSQFQGPALYAQNNALFEKSDWENLQKLMDSNKKEDPLKVGRFGIGFNSVYHLTGRSYGQRRPPLTHILRSILERYPDGGQILKEIIQNADDAGATKVSFLLDSRQGFYGGNSLVAPSLSQFQGPALYAQNNALFEESDWENLQKLMDSNKKNDPLKVGRFGIGFNSVYHLTDLPSIVSGDCIVFLDPHEIHFGRGETGQQFSLEDELLENHEDQFKPYENVLDCKISTRFYNGTLFRFPLRSAPSDLSKKVYTLKEEAPVILLFLKNIEEIALFETDERGVERHVFTVRLSDSCRREVGEKKSNFFNNLRRLSAGQIEKINLPLDLHVLEKTEGGREVENKWLVYHQVDARNSTLRNLSLELGLLPWVACATPVNAAKLQALSSRTGRIFCFLPLPPDADSRTGLPVHVHGYFGLTDNRR
;
A
#
# COMPACT_ATOMS: atom_id res chain seq x y z
N MET A 1 -7.54 -31.43 42.96
CA MET A 1 -7.30 -31.35 41.50
C MET A 1 -6.25 -30.30 41.26
N ALA A 2 -5.01 -30.70 40.93
CA ALA A 2 -3.98 -29.74 40.55
C ALA A 2 -4.37 -29.14 39.19
N ALA A 3 -4.46 -27.81 39.11
CA ALA A 3 -4.68 -27.11 37.86
C ALA A 3 -3.53 -27.48 36.90
N GLN A 4 -3.87 -28.05 35.74
CA GLN A 4 -2.89 -28.24 34.68
C GLN A 4 -2.29 -26.87 34.33
N PRO A 5 -0.96 -26.76 34.15
CA PRO A 5 -0.35 -25.52 33.72
C PRO A 5 -0.96 -25.14 32.36
N ARG A 6 -1.61 -23.98 32.28
CA ARG A 6 -2.12 -23.43 31.02
C ARG A 6 -0.99 -23.46 30.00
N LYS A 7 -1.18 -24.17 28.89
CA LYS A 7 -0.24 -24.14 27.76
C LYS A 7 -0.14 -22.68 27.32
N THR A 8 1.05 -22.10 27.44
CA THR A 8 1.31 -20.76 26.93
C THR A 8 1.16 -20.83 25.42
N VAL A 9 0.20 -20.08 24.86
CA VAL A 9 0.05 -19.94 23.41
C VAL A 9 1.37 -19.38 22.88
N LYS A 10 2.09 -20.16 22.08
CA LYS A 10 3.35 -19.74 21.46
C LYS A 10 3.08 -19.36 20.02
N GLY A 11 2.92 -18.06 19.78
CA GLY A 11 2.97 -17.55 18.42
C GLY A 11 4.31 -17.84 17.75
N ARG A 12 4.34 -17.81 16.42
CA ARG A 12 5.56 -17.85 15.60
C ARG A 12 5.93 -16.44 15.14
N SER A 13 7.23 -16.15 15.04
CA SER A 13 7.72 -14.90 14.46
C SER A 13 7.15 -14.72 13.06
N TYR A 14 6.52 -13.57 12.82
CA TYR A 14 6.01 -13.21 11.51
C TYR A 14 5.91 -11.70 11.40
N GLY A 15 6.64 -11.08 10.48
CA GLY A 15 6.43 -9.67 10.20
C GLY A 15 7.13 -9.19 8.94
N GLN A 16 7.12 -7.88 8.75
CA GLN A 16 7.68 -7.27 7.55
C GLN A 16 9.22 -7.20 7.62
N ARG A 17 9.88 -7.71 6.60
CA ARG A 17 11.33 -7.80 6.54
C ARG A 17 11.93 -6.50 6.04
N ARG A 18 13.00 -6.05 6.70
CA ARG A 18 13.79 -4.91 6.23
C ARG A 18 14.39 -5.25 4.85
N PRO A 19 14.09 -4.46 3.80
CA PRO A 19 14.62 -4.74 2.47
C PRO A 19 16.15 -4.65 2.45
N PRO A 20 16.81 -5.34 1.50
CA PRO A 20 18.24 -5.19 1.29
C PRO A 20 18.60 -3.72 1.07
N LEU A 21 19.79 -3.33 1.54
CA LEU A 21 20.25 -1.95 1.38
C LEU A 21 20.19 -1.51 -0.09
N THR A 22 20.60 -2.38 -1.01
CA THR A 22 20.56 -2.14 -2.45
C THR A 22 19.18 -1.74 -2.99
N HIS A 23 18.08 -2.28 -2.45
CA HIS A 23 16.72 -1.92 -2.86
C HIS A 23 16.37 -0.51 -2.39
N ILE A 24 16.76 -0.15 -1.16
CA ILE A 24 16.60 1.21 -0.63
C ILE A 24 17.36 2.19 -1.52
N LEU A 25 18.62 1.90 -1.86
CA LEU A 25 19.44 2.76 -2.71
C LEU A 25 18.86 2.90 -4.12
N LYS A 26 18.44 1.79 -4.73
CA LYS A 26 17.79 1.82 -6.04
C LYS A 26 16.53 2.69 -6.04
N SER A 27 15.69 2.58 -5.01
CA SER A 27 14.49 3.42 -4.87
C SER A 27 14.80 4.91 -4.70
N ILE A 28 15.97 5.25 -4.15
CA ILE A 28 16.43 6.64 -4.02
C ILE A 28 16.95 7.10 -5.39
N LEU A 29 17.79 6.31 -6.05
CA LEU A 29 18.35 6.64 -7.36
C LEU A 29 17.29 6.80 -8.46
N GLU A 30 16.23 5.99 -8.45
CA GLU A 30 15.08 6.14 -9.36
C GLU A 30 14.37 7.51 -9.21
N ARG A 31 14.54 8.21 -8.08
CA ARG A 31 14.01 9.56 -7.84
C ARG A 31 14.95 10.68 -8.26
N TYR A 32 16.19 10.36 -8.61
CA TYR A 32 17.20 11.29 -9.12
C TYR A 32 17.62 10.87 -10.53
N PRO A 33 16.71 10.92 -11.52
CA PRO A 33 16.98 10.43 -12.87
C PRO A 33 18.07 11.26 -13.59
N ASP A 34 18.24 12.52 -13.20
CA ASP A 34 19.17 13.45 -13.85
C ASP A 34 20.51 13.51 -13.11
N GLY A 35 21.59 13.12 -13.80
CA GLY A 35 22.96 13.16 -13.24
C GLY A 35 23.45 14.56 -12.82
N GLY A 36 22.79 15.63 -13.28
CA GLY A 36 23.10 17.01 -12.86
C GLY A 36 22.67 17.34 -11.43
N GLN A 37 21.70 16.62 -10.87
CA GLN A 37 21.25 16.84 -9.50
C GLN A 37 22.31 16.40 -8.47
N ILE A 38 23.10 15.37 -8.82
CA ILE A 38 24.20 14.85 -7.99
C ILE A 38 25.24 15.94 -7.70
N LEU A 39 25.62 16.70 -8.74
CA LEU A 39 26.60 17.78 -8.60
C LEU A 39 26.08 18.90 -7.71
N LYS A 40 24.79 19.25 -7.81
CA LYS A 40 24.15 20.26 -6.96
C LYS A 40 24.16 19.85 -5.49
N GLU A 41 23.86 18.59 -5.19
CA GLU A 41 23.89 18.07 -3.82
C GLU A 41 25.31 18.08 -3.23
N ILE A 42 26.34 17.72 -4.02
CA ILE A 42 27.73 17.80 -3.57
C ILE A 42 28.15 19.25 -3.29
N ILE A 43 27.72 20.21 -4.13
CA ILE A 43 27.97 21.64 -3.90
C ILE A 43 27.26 22.12 -2.64
N GLN A 44 25.99 21.73 -2.45
CA GLN A 44 25.22 22.11 -1.26
C GLN A 44 25.85 21.57 0.03
N ASN A 45 26.32 20.32 0.05
CA ASN A 45 26.99 19.77 1.22
C ASN A 45 28.32 20.48 1.51
N ALA A 46 29.02 20.94 0.47
CA ALA A 46 30.23 21.73 0.65
C ALA A 46 29.93 23.11 1.23
N ASP A 47 28.88 23.78 0.74
CA ASP A 47 28.38 25.06 1.28
C ASP A 47 27.93 24.92 2.75
N ASP A 48 27.17 23.86 3.06
CA ASP A 48 26.72 23.52 4.42
C ASP A 48 27.90 23.24 5.38
N ALA A 49 29.03 22.77 4.84
CA ALA A 49 30.28 22.57 5.58
C ALA A 49 31.15 23.84 5.67
N GLY A 50 30.69 24.96 5.11
CA GLY A 50 31.41 26.23 5.09
C GLY A 50 32.55 26.29 4.06
N ALA A 51 32.53 25.43 3.05
CA ALA A 51 33.52 25.46 1.97
C ALA A 51 33.34 26.71 1.11
N THR A 52 34.45 27.37 0.78
CA THR A 52 34.47 28.51 -0.15
C THR A 52 34.86 28.11 -1.57
N LYS A 53 35.27 26.85 -1.77
CA LYS A 53 35.66 26.30 -3.08
C LYS A 53 35.24 24.85 -3.20
N VAL A 54 34.62 24.53 -4.34
CA VAL A 54 34.32 23.16 -4.78
C VAL A 54 34.98 22.94 -6.13
N SER A 55 35.51 21.74 -6.38
CA SER A 55 36.15 21.36 -7.64
C SER A 55 35.77 19.94 -8.01
N PHE A 56 35.46 19.74 -9.29
CA PHE A 56 35.12 18.44 -9.85
C PHE A 56 36.15 18.04 -10.89
N LEU A 57 36.55 16.77 -10.88
CA LEU A 57 37.48 16.20 -11.85
C LEU A 57 36.91 14.87 -12.35
N LEU A 58 36.62 14.78 -13.64
CA LEU A 58 36.31 13.51 -14.29
C LEU A 58 37.63 12.87 -14.76
N ASP A 59 38.07 11.84 -14.06
CA ASP A 59 39.19 11.00 -14.46
C ASP A 59 38.68 9.90 -15.38
N SER A 60 38.94 10.02 -16.68
CA SER A 60 38.48 9.09 -17.71
C SER A 60 39.45 7.95 -18.00
N ARG A 61 40.55 7.84 -17.25
CA ARG A 61 41.60 6.84 -17.52
C ARG A 61 41.10 5.43 -17.22
N GLN A 62 40.99 4.59 -18.24
CA GLN A 62 40.67 3.16 -18.08
C GLN A 62 41.91 2.33 -17.79
N GLY A 63 41.82 1.39 -16.84
CA GLY A 63 42.89 0.44 -16.53
C GLY A 63 44.18 1.07 -15.99
N PHE A 64 44.13 2.35 -15.59
CA PHE A 64 45.28 3.08 -15.06
C PHE A 64 45.65 2.62 -13.64
N TYR A 65 44.64 2.31 -12.83
CA TYR A 65 44.84 1.74 -11.49
C TYR A 65 44.86 0.20 -11.57
N GLY A 66 45.86 -0.42 -10.93
CA GLY A 66 46.06 -1.87 -10.96
C GLY A 66 45.16 -2.63 -9.97
N GLY A 67 44.79 -3.87 -10.31
CA GLY A 67 43.92 -4.72 -9.46
C GLY A 67 44.65 -5.66 -8.49
N ASN A 68 45.99 -5.68 -8.50
CA ASN A 68 46.80 -6.74 -7.88
C ASN A 68 47.07 -6.55 -6.38
N SER A 69 46.79 -5.37 -5.83
CA SER A 69 47.07 -5.03 -4.42
C SER A 69 45.86 -4.38 -3.75
N LEU A 70 44.67 -4.93 -4.02
CA LEU A 70 43.41 -4.45 -3.46
C LEU A 70 43.11 -5.11 -2.12
N VAL A 71 42.43 -4.37 -1.23
CA VAL A 71 41.97 -4.87 0.07
C VAL A 71 41.00 -6.06 -0.08
N ALA A 72 40.27 -6.12 -1.20
CA ALA A 72 39.49 -7.28 -1.59
C ALA A 72 39.52 -7.45 -3.13
N PRO A 73 39.66 -8.67 -3.67
CA PRO A 73 39.69 -8.92 -5.11
C PRO A 73 38.44 -8.42 -5.86
N SER A 74 37.27 -8.41 -5.18
CA SER A 74 36.01 -7.91 -5.72
C SER A 74 35.97 -6.41 -6.00
N LEU A 75 36.98 -5.64 -5.54
CA LEU A 75 37.09 -4.21 -5.79
C LEU A 75 37.76 -3.86 -7.12
N SER A 76 38.26 -4.86 -7.86
CA SER A 76 38.91 -4.69 -9.16
C SER A 76 38.01 -3.98 -10.18
N GLN A 77 36.70 -4.23 -10.12
CA GLN A 77 35.70 -3.56 -10.96
C GLN A 77 35.59 -2.03 -10.74
N PHE A 78 36.12 -1.50 -9.63
CA PHE A 78 36.06 -0.07 -9.30
C PHE A 78 37.36 0.70 -9.57
N GLN A 79 38.35 0.08 -10.21
CA GLN A 79 39.65 0.71 -10.55
C GLN A 79 39.62 1.49 -11.89
N GLY A 80 38.44 1.70 -12.45
CA GLY A 80 38.23 2.39 -13.72
C GLY A 80 38.06 3.91 -13.58
N PRO A 81 37.45 4.55 -14.60
CA PRO A 81 37.12 5.97 -14.58
C PRO A 81 36.33 6.39 -13.33
N ALA A 82 36.62 7.58 -12.81
CA ALA A 82 36.00 8.09 -11.60
C ALA A 82 35.73 9.60 -11.69
N LEU A 83 34.63 10.05 -11.08
CA LEU A 83 34.36 11.46 -10.83
C LEU A 83 34.82 11.79 -9.40
N TYR A 84 35.85 12.61 -9.29
CA TYR A 84 36.31 13.17 -8.02
C TYR A 84 35.61 14.49 -7.74
N ALA A 85 35.22 14.69 -6.49
CA ALA A 85 34.75 15.96 -5.98
C ALA A 85 35.58 16.34 -4.74
N GLN A 86 36.07 17.58 -4.74
CA GLN A 86 36.87 18.13 -3.65
C GLN A 86 36.27 19.45 -3.20
N ASN A 87 36.27 19.69 -1.89
CA ASN A 87 36.02 21.01 -1.31
C ASN A 87 37.10 21.34 -0.26
N ASN A 88 37.11 22.57 0.22
CA ASN A 88 38.08 23.06 1.21
C ASN A 88 37.56 23.10 2.66
N ALA A 89 36.42 22.48 2.94
CA ALA A 89 35.95 22.25 4.31
C ALA A 89 36.49 20.91 4.86
N LEU A 90 36.55 20.79 6.19
CA LEU A 90 36.97 19.58 6.88
C LEU A 90 35.76 18.88 7.49
N PHE A 91 35.75 17.54 7.45
CA PHE A 91 34.74 16.78 8.16
C PHE A 91 34.96 16.81 9.67
N GLU A 92 33.91 17.20 10.39
CA GLU A 92 33.77 16.98 11.81
C GLU A 92 33.34 15.53 12.09
N LYS A 93 33.45 15.10 13.35
CA LYS A 93 33.05 13.75 13.77
C LYS A 93 31.57 13.45 13.45
N SER A 94 30.70 14.44 13.59
CA SER A 94 29.27 14.38 13.26
C SER A 94 29.03 14.11 11.78
N ASP A 95 29.89 14.60 10.88
CA ASP A 95 29.78 14.40 9.44
C ASP A 95 30.03 12.94 9.07
N TRP A 96 31.06 12.35 9.66
CA TRP A 96 31.36 10.94 9.54
C TRP A 96 30.23 10.04 10.07
N GLU A 97 29.55 10.46 11.13
CA GLU A 97 28.38 9.74 11.67
C GLU A 97 27.15 9.89 10.77
N ASN A 98 26.89 11.09 10.23
CA ASN A 98 25.77 11.35 9.34
C ASN A 98 25.91 10.62 7.99
N LEU A 99 27.13 10.49 7.46
CA LEU A 99 27.41 9.68 6.26
C LEU A 99 27.01 8.21 6.41
N GLN A 100 26.95 7.68 7.64
CA GLN A 100 26.53 6.30 7.92
C GLN A 100 25.00 6.14 8.01
N LYS A 101 24.25 7.22 8.23
CA LYS A 101 22.81 7.19 8.45
C LYS A 101 22.05 7.39 7.14
N LEU A 102 21.43 6.32 6.64
CA LEU A 102 20.55 6.38 5.48
C LEU A 102 19.13 6.81 5.87
N MET A 103 18.53 7.72 5.11
CA MET A 103 17.16 8.21 5.28
C MET A 103 16.85 8.92 6.61
N ASP A 104 17.88 9.30 7.37
CA ASP A 104 17.75 10.04 8.62
C ASP A 104 18.32 11.45 8.43
N SER A 105 17.46 12.47 8.43
CA SER A 105 17.89 13.87 8.30
C SER A 105 17.70 14.57 9.65
N ASN A 106 18.79 14.96 10.32
CA ASN A 106 18.73 15.74 11.56
C ASN A 106 18.14 17.16 11.38
N LYS A 107 17.73 17.56 10.16
CA LYS A 107 17.16 18.88 9.84
C LYS A 107 15.83 19.18 10.55
N LYS A 108 15.12 18.19 11.10
CA LYS A 108 13.79 18.39 11.72
C LYS A 108 13.83 18.84 13.19
N GLU A 109 14.92 18.58 13.93
CA GLU A 109 14.99 18.92 15.37
C GLU A 109 15.56 20.33 15.64
N ASP A 110 16.21 20.94 14.64
CA ASP A 110 16.73 22.31 14.73
C ASP A 110 16.81 22.91 13.30
N PRO A 111 15.94 23.86 12.94
CA PRO A 111 15.91 24.46 11.60
C PRO A 111 17.15 25.31 11.28
N LEU A 112 18.00 25.61 12.27
CA LEU A 112 19.32 26.25 12.08
C LEU A 112 20.45 25.22 11.96
N LYS A 113 20.25 23.96 12.37
CA LYS A 113 21.19 22.87 12.09
C LYS A 113 20.87 22.25 10.75
N VAL A 114 21.66 22.66 9.77
CA VAL A 114 21.69 22.00 8.47
C VAL A 114 22.31 20.61 8.69
N GLY A 115 21.48 19.55 8.66
CA GLY A 115 21.98 18.18 8.62
C GLY A 115 22.86 18.00 7.38
N ARG A 116 24.18 17.93 7.58
CA ARG A 116 25.23 18.06 6.57
C ARG A 116 25.29 16.94 5.52
N PHE A 117 24.47 15.90 5.66
CA PHE A 117 24.32 14.79 4.72
C PHE A 117 22.85 14.35 4.66
N GLY A 118 22.08 14.95 3.76
CA GLY A 118 20.68 14.60 3.50
C GLY A 118 20.52 13.48 2.47
N ILE A 119 19.26 13.17 2.11
CA ILE A 119 18.88 12.17 1.10
C ILE A 119 19.62 12.39 -0.24
N GLY A 120 20.07 13.60 -0.56
CA GLY A 120 20.79 13.90 -1.80
C GLY A 120 22.21 13.34 -1.92
N PHE A 121 22.93 13.12 -0.80
CA PHE A 121 24.27 12.49 -0.86
C PHE A 121 24.21 10.99 -1.16
N ASN A 122 23.02 10.39 -1.00
CA ASN A 122 22.72 9.01 -1.41
C ASN A 122 22.73 8.81 -2.93
N SER A 123 23.14 9.80 -3.72
CA SER A 123 23.34 9.67 -5.16
C SER A 123 24.79 9.31 -5.54
N VAL A 124 25.74 9.36 -4.60
CA VAL A 124 27.17 9.12 -4.82
C VAL A 124 27.61 7.88 -4.06
N TYR A 125 27.47 6.69 -4.65
CA TYR A 125 27.90 5.44 -4.01
C TYR A 125 29.21 4.90 -4.59
N HIS A 126 30.30 4.93 -3.81
CA HIS A 126 31.31 3.87 -3.66
C HIS A 126 32.23 4.15 -2.45
N LEU A 127 32.73 3.07 -1.81
CA LEU A 127 33.24 3.00 -0.42
C LEU A 127 34.74 3.27 -0.25
N THR A 128 35.14 3.73 0.95
CA THR A 128 36.53 3.67 1.47
C THR A 128 36.64 2.97 2.84
N GLY A 129 37.52 1.98 2.96
CA GLY A 129 38.70 2.02 3.86
C GLY A 129 38.68 1.49 5.31
N ARG A 130 37.56 1.47 6.04
CA ARG A 130 37.43 0.81 7.36
C ARG A 130 36.04 0.16 7.45
N SER A 131 35.67 -0.60 8.49
CA SER A 131 34.28 -1.05 8.70
C SER A 131 33.37 0.14 9.07
N TYR A 132 33.24 1.06 8.13
CA TYR A 132 32.49 2.31 8.10
C TYR A 132 31.53 2.13 6.93
N GLY A 133 30.43 1.43 7.19
CA GLY A 133 29.39 1.14 6.22
C GLY A 133 28.11 1.84 6.60
N GLN A 134 27.28 2.13 5.60
CA GLN A 134 25.95 2.64 5.87
C GLN A 134 25.13 1.61 6.64
N ARG A 135 24.42 2.07 7.67
CA ARG A 135 23.59 1.21 8.49
C ARG A 135 22.21 1.08 7.85
N ARG A 136 21.64 -0.12 7.89
CA ARG A 136 20.26 -0.32 7.46
C ARG A 136 19.35 0.48 8.39
N PRO A 137 18.51 1.39 7.87
CA PRO A 137 17.63 2.16 8.71
C PRO A 137 16.61 1.24 9.41
N PRO A 138 16.08 1.64 10.58
CA PRO A 138 14.97 0.95 11.22
C PRO A 138 13.75 0.88 10.30
N LEU A 139 12.91 -0.12 10.51
CA LEU A 139 11.73 -0.34 9.68
C LEU A 139 10.78 0.86 9.65
N THR A 140 10.59 1.48 10.81
CA THR A 140 9.82 2.71 11.00
C THR A 140 10.28 3.88 10.11
N HIS A 141 11.57 3.99 9.80
CA HIS A 141 12.09 5.05 8.93
C HIS A 141 11.70 4.81 7.47
N ILE A 142 11.74 3.56 7.04
CA ILE A 142 11.33 3.14 5.69
C ILE A 142 9.84 3.42 5.52
N LEU A 143 9.02 3.00 6.49
CA LEU A 143 7.59 3.26 6.52
C LEU A 143 7.28 4.75 6.54
N ARG A 144 7.95 5.55 7.38
CA ARG A 144 7.77 7.00 7.39
C ARG A 144 8.04 7.62 6.02
N SER A 145 9.11 7.20 5.34
CA SER A 145 9.43 7.71 3.99
C SER A 145 8.39 7.30 2.94
N ILE A 146 7.72 6.16 3.13
CA ILE A 146 6.58 5.73 2.32
C ILE A 146 5.38 6.64 2.60
N LEU A 147 5.02 6.84 3.87
CA LEU A 147 3.86 7.63 4.29
C LEU A 147 3.98 9.11 3.89
N GLU A 148 5.18 9.68 3.93
CA GLU A 148 5.43 11.05 3.45
C GLU A 148 5.18 11.20 1.94
N ARG A 149 5.29 10.12 1.15
CA ARG A 149 5.02 10.10 -0.29
C ARG A 149 3.57 9.78 -0.64
N TYR A 150 2.85 9.14 0.28
CA TYR A 150 1.46 8.73 0.12
C TYR A 150 0.56 9.49 1.10
N PRO A 151 0.40 10.82 0.98
CA PRO A 151 -0.37 11.60 1.93
C PRO A 151 -1.82 11.10 2.05
N ASP A 152 -2.33 11.15 3.28
CA ASP A 152 -3.60 10.57 3.67
C ASP A 152 -4.81 11.37 3.13
N GLY A 153 -5.16 11.11 1.87
CA GLY A 153 -6.26 11.76 1.14
C GLY A 153 -7.51 10.90 0.96
N GLY A 154 -7.75 9.90 1.83
CA GLY A 154 -8.85 8.93 1.66
C GLY A 154 -8.53 7.76 0.72
N GLN A 155 -7.27 7.66 0.27
CA GLN A 155 -6.80 6.59 -0.61
C GLN A 155 -6.71 5.23 0.09
N ILE A 156 -6.57 5.19 1.42
CA ILE A 156 -6.36 3.96 2.20
C ILE A 156 -7.51 2.96 2.01
N LEU A 157 -8.76 3.43 2.07
CA LEU A 157 -9.93 2.58 1.87
C LEU A 157 -9.97 2.03 0.44
N LYS A 158 -9.57 2.85 -0.54
CA LYS A 158 -9.45 2.45 -1.95
C LYS A 158 -8.37 1.39 -2.15
N GLU A 159 -7.22 1.49 -1.47
CA GLU A 159 -6.18 0.45 -1.50
C GLU A 159 -6.70 -0.87 -0.92
N ILE A 160 -7.45 -0.84 0.17
CA ILE A 160 -8.04 -2.05 0.77
C ILE A 160 -9.04 -2.71 -0.19
N ILE A 161 -9.91 -1.91 -0.83
CA ILE A 161 -10.84 -2.38 -1.85
C ILE A 161 -10.08 -2.99 -3.04
N GLN A 162 -9.01 -2.33 -3.52
CA GLN A 162 -8.18 -2.86 -4.62
C GLN A 162 -7.50 -4.18 -4.24
N ASN A 163 -6.98 -4.30 -3.03
CA ASN A 163 -6.38 -5.55 -2.56
C ASN A 163 -7.40 -6.69 -2.50
N ALA A 164 -8.62 -6.41 -2.02
CA ALA A 164 -9.70 -7.38 -2.01
C ALA A 164 -10.13 -7.78 -3.44
N ASP A 165 -10.24 -6.82 -4.36
CA ASP A 165 -10.57 -7.07 -5.77
C ASP A 165 -9.47 -7.91 -6.47
N ASP A 166 -8.19 -7.63 -6.20
CA ASP A 166 -7.05 -8.40 -6.69
C ASP A 166 -7.02 -9.84 -6.14
N ALA A 167 -7.50 -10.04 -4.91
CA ALA A 167 -7.64 -11.36 -4.29
C ALA A 167 -8.89 -12.13 -4.77
N GLY A 168 -9.72 -11.52 -5.63
CA GLY A 168 -10.93 -12.15 -6.15
C GLY A 168 -12.14 -12.07 -5.22
N ALA A 169 -12.11 -11.20 -4.20
CA ALA A 169 -13.26 -10.99 -3.32
C ALA A 169 -14.45 -10.43 -4.12
N THR A 170 -15.65 -10.87 -3.76
CA THR A 170 -16.91 -10.33 -4.31
C THR A 170 -17.59 -9.35 -3.34
N LYS A 171 -17.22 -9.37 -2.06
CA LYS A 171 -17.77 -8.51 -1.03
C LYS A 171 -16.68 -7.90 -0.15
N VAL A 172 -16.84 -6.61 0.15
CA VAL A 172 -16.04 -5.89 1.15
C VAL A 172 -16.96 -5.20 2.16
N SER A 173 -16.65 -5.32 3.45
CA SER A 173 -17.36 -4.64 4.53
C SER A 173 -16.37 -3.83 5.35
N PHE A 174 -16.71 -2.58 5.67
CA PHE A 174 -15.98 -1.76 6.62
C PHE A 174 -16.81 -1.59 7.89
N LEU A 175 -16.17 -1.63 9.05
CA LEU A 175 -16.81 -1.32 10.32
C LEU A 175 -15.93 -0.31 11.08
N LEU A 176 -16.49 0.86 11.36
CA LEU A 176 -15.86 1.84 12.25
C LEU A 176 -16.37 1.62 13.68
N ASP A 177 -15.53 0.99 14.50
CA ASP A 177 -15.77 0.83 15.92
C ASP A 177 -15.18 2.02 16.68
N SER A 178 -16.03 2.94 17.13
CA SER A 178 -15.61 4.16 17.82
C SER A 178 -15.53 4.01 19.35
N ARG A 179 -15.77 2.80 19.88
CA ARG A 179 -15.88 2.59 21.33
C ARG A 179 -14.51 2.69 22.01
N GLN A 180 -14.44 3.53 23.03
CA GLN A 180 -13.24 3.74 23.83
C GLN A 180 -13.16 2.72 24.96
N GLY A 181 -12.02 2.03 25.11
CA GLY A 181 -11.76 1.11 26.21
C GLY A 181 -12.76 -0.05 26.35
N PHE A 182 -13.44 -0.42 25.26
CA PHE A 182 -14.47 -1.46 25.28
C PHE A 182 -13.89 -2.85 25.53
N TYR A 183 -12.75 -3.15 24.91
CA TYR A 183 -12.03 -4.40 25.15
C TYR A 183 -11.12 -4.25 26.38
N GLY A 184 -11.04 -5.31 27.19
CA GLY A 184 -10.19 -5.33 28.37
C GLY A 184 -8.71 -5.30 28.03
N GLY A 185 -7.87 -5.10 29.05
CA GLY A 185 -6.41 -5.06 28.92
C GLY A 185 -5.67 -5.97 29.89
N ASN A 186 -6.37 -6.88 30.56
CA ASN A 186 -5.84 -7.71 31.64
C ASN A 186 -5.26 -9.04 31.13
N SER A 187 -5.86 -9.60 30.08
CA SER A 187 -5.51 -10.90 29.50
C SER A 187 -4.91 -10.75 28.09
N LEU A 188 -3.83 -9.98 28.00
CA LEU A 188 -3.12 -9.70 26.74
C LEU A 188 -1.92 -10.61 26.54
N VAL A 189 -1.45 -10.74 25.30
CA VAL A 189 -0.18 -11.44 24.99
C VAL A 189 1.01 -10.68 25.56
N ALA A 190 0.96 -9.35 25.50
CA ALA A 190 1.93 -8.46 26.12
C ALA A 190 1.20 -7.26 26.74
N PRO A 191 1.59 -6.79 27.96
CA PRO A 191 0.94 -5.65 28.61
C PRO A 191 0.97 -4.36 27.77
N SER A 192 2.01 -4.18 26.94
CA SER A 192 2.17 -3.03 26.05
C SER A 192 1.12 -2.95 24.93
N LEU A 193 0.34 -4.02 24.71
CA LEU A 193 -0.72 -4.07 23.70
C LEU A 193 -2.04 -3.41 24.16
N SER A 194 -2.15 -3.05 25.44
CA SER A 194 -3.35 -2.43 26.01
C SER A 194 -3.78 -1.15 25.30
N GLN A 195 -2.83 -0.38 24.76
CA GLN A 195 -3.11 0.83 23.98
C GLN A 195 -3.87 0.57 22.67
N PHE A 196 -3.87 -0.66 22.15
CA PHE A 196 -4.51 -1.03 20.89
C PHE A 196 -5.90 -1.67 21.08
N GLN A 197 -6.45 -1.60 22.29
CA GLN A 197 -7.78 -2.15 22.62
C GLN A 197 -8.93 -1.15 22.50
N GLY A 198 -8.63 0.07 22.07
CA GLY A 198 -9.61 1.12 21.83
C GLY A 198 -10.25 1.06 20.43
N PRO A 199 -10.71 2.22 19.93
CA PRO A 199 -11.37 2.34 18.63
C PRO A 199 -10.54 1.75 17.50
N ALA A 200 -11.23 1.13 16.54
CA ALA A 200 -10.58 0.49 15.41
C ALA A 200 -11.43 0.63 14.14
N LEU A 201 -10.73 0.68 13.00
CA LEU A 201 -11.34 0.40 11.72
C LEU A 201 -11.15 -1.09 11.41
N TYR A 202 -12.25 -1.78 11.16
CA TYR A 202 -12.23 -3.11 10.59
C TYR A 202 -12.50 -3.03 9.09
N ALA A 203 -11.79 -3.85 8.33
CA ALA A 203 -12.06 -4.05 6.91
C ALA A 203 -12.07 -5.55 6.64
N GLN A 204 -13.15 -6.03 6.04
CA GLN A 204 -13.43 -7.44 5.89
C GLN A 204 -13.75 -7.74 4.44
N ASN A 205 -13.25 -8.86 3.91
CA ASN A 205 -13.60 -9.34 2.59
C ASN A 205 -13.71 -10.85 2.57
N ASN A 206 -14.40 -11.40 1.58
CA ASN A 206 -14.67 -12.83 1.48
C ASN A 206 -13.62 -13.61 0.66
N ALA A 207 -12.47 -13.02 0.33
CA ALA A 207 -11.34 -13.76 -0.20
C ALA A 207 -10.45 -14.27 0.94
N LEU A 208 -9.82 -15.42 0.72
CA LEU A 208 -8.86 -16.03 1.62
C LEU A 208 -7.45 -15.60 1.23
N PHE A 209 -6.57 -15.32 2.20
CA PHE A 209 -5.16 -15.12 1.90
C PHE A 209 -4.50 -16.43 1.45
N GLU A 210 -3.85 -16.40 0.29
CA GLU A 210 -3.01 -17.49 -0.16
C GLU A 210 -1.61 -17.41 0.47
N GLU A 211 -0.83 -18.49 0.42
CA GLU A 211 0.57 -18.49 0.89
C GLU A 211 1.39 -17.37 0.24
N SER A 212 1.14 -17.10 -1.05
CA SER A 212 1.82 -16.02 -1.77
C SER A 212 1.47 -14.63 -1.23
N ASP A 213 0.25 -14.42 -0.74
CA ASP A 213 -0.16 -13.15 -0.14
C ASP A 213 0.53 -12.92 1.20
N TRP A 214 0.63 -13.98 2.02
CA TRP A 214 1.41 -13.95 3.26
C TRP A 214 2.89 -13.66 2.99
N GLU A 215 3.50 -14.25 1.97
CA GLU A 215 4.90 -13.92 1.63
C GLU A 215 5.06 -12.48 1.15
N ASN A 216 4.13 -11.98 0.34
CA ASN A 216 4.16 -10.62 -0.20
C ASN A 216 3.96 -9.58 0.91
N LEU A 217 3.11 -9.86 1.90
CA LEU A 217 2.91 -8.97 3.05
C LEU A 217 4.21 -8.72 3.84
N GLN A 218 5.10 -9.72 3.91
CA GLN A 218 6.41 -9.57 4.55
C GLN A 218 7.39 -8.70 3.73
N LYS A 219 7.12 -8.44 2.44
CA LYS A 219 8.02 -7.74 1.52
C LYS A 219 7.58 -6.29 1.31
N LEU A 220 8.14 -5.36 2.08
CA LEU A 220 7.77 -3.94 2.07
C LEU A 220 7.96 -3.18 0.75
N MET A 221 8.96 -3.55 -0.04
CA MET A 221 9.38 -2.81 -1.26
C MET A 221 9.70 -3.74 -2.43
N ASP A 222 9.28 -5.00 -2.35
CA ASP A 222 9.56 -6.00 -3.37
C ASP A 222 8.25 -6.64 -3.80
N SER A 223 7.58 -6.03 -4.78
CA SER A 223 6.33 -6.54 -5.29
C SER A 223 6.56 -7.43 -6.50
N ASN A 224 6.25 -8.71 -6.32
CA ASN A 224 6.05 -9.67 -7.41
C ASN A 224 4.89 -9.26 -8.35
N LYS A 225 4.06 -8.27 -7.97
CA LYS A 225 2.96 -7.70 -8.77
C LYS A 225 3.41 -7.05 -10.09
N LYS A 226 4.71 -6.81 -10.33
CA LYS A 226 5.21 -6.33 -11.63
C LYS A 226 4.97 -7.31 -12.78
N ASN A 227 4.85 -8.60 -12.48
CA ASN A 227 4.73 -9.65 -13.50
C ASN A 227 3.26 -10.02 -13.82
N ASP A 228 2.29 -9.48 -13.07
CA ASP A 228 0.86 -9.72 -13.31
C ASP A 228 0.18 -8.42 -13.78
N PRO A 229 -0.12 -8.28 -15.09
CA PRO A 229 -0.70 -7.06 -15.64
C PRO A 229 -2.17 -6.85 -15.22
N LEU A 230 -2.77 -7.79 -14.50
CA LEU A 230 -4.13 -7.69 -13.97
C LEU A 230 -4.17 -7.24 -12.51
N LYS A 231 -3.06 -7.27 -11.77
CA LYS A 231 -3.01 -6.82 -10.36
C LYS A 231 -2.67 -5.33 -10.27
N VAL A 232 -3.34 -4.63 -9.36
CA VAL A 232 -3.14 -3.20 -9.14
C VAL A 232 -2.09 -2.99 -8.05
N GLY A 233 -1.18 -2.03 -8.27
CA GLY A 233 -0.12 -1.66 -7.32
C GLY A 233 1.24 -2.30 -7.62
N ARG A 234 2.03 -1.64 -8.49
CA ARG A 234 3.35 -2.10 -8.97
C ARG A 234 4.49 -2.04 -7.93
N PHE A 235 4.22 -1.56 -6.71
CA PHE A 235 5.26 -1.34 -5.71
C PHE A 235 5.07 -2.13 -4.42
N GLY A 236 3.91 -2.78 -4.20
CA GLY A 236 3.62 -3.44 -2.91
C GLY A 236 3.53 -2.46 -1.73
N ILE A 237 3.51 -1.16 -2.02
CA ILE A 237 3.50 -0.07 -1.05
C ILE A 237 2.07 0.24 -0.56
N GLY A 238 1.05 -0.13 -1.33
CA GLY A 238 -0.35 0.24 -1.08
C GLY A 238 -0.88 -0.23 0.29
N PHE A 239 -0.52 -1.43 0.73
CA PHE A 239 -0.90 -1.88 2.08
C PHE A 239 -0.26 -1.01 3.18
N ASN A 240 0.98 -0.54 3.00
CA ASN A 240 1.67 0.25 4.02
C ASN A 240 1.00 1.60 4.29
N SER A 241 0.07 2.07 3.45
CA SER A 241 -0.71 3.28 3.76
C SER A 241 -1.60 3.11 4.99
N VAL A 242 -1.90 1.87 5.44
CA VAL A 242 -2.64 1.64 6.69
C VAL A 242 -1.90 2.18 7.91
N TYR A 243 -0.57 2.34 7.82
CA TYR A 243 0.23 3.03 8.82
C TYR A 243 0.04 4.55 8.83
N HIS A 244 -0.96 5.11 8.16
CA HIS A 244 -1.51 6.42 8.53
C HIS A 244 -2.52 6.31 9.68
N LEU A 245 -3.21 5.18 9.79
CA LEU A 245 -4.30 4.95 10.75
C LEU A 245 -3.84 4.30 12.04
N THR A 246 -2.93 3.33 11.95
CA THR A 246 -2.54 2.45 13.06
C THR A 246 -1.03 2.22 13.09
N ASP A 247 -0.52 1.77 14.23
CA ASP A 247 0.85 1.27 14.38
C ASP A 247 0.92 -0.25 14.57
N LEU A 248 -0.25 -0.91 14.72
CA LEU A 248 -0.34 -2.35 14.96
C LEU A 248 -1.49 -2.97 14.14
N PRO A 249 -1.40 -2.98 12.80
CA PRO A 249 -2.40 -3.65 11.98
C PRO A 249 -2.38 -5.16 12.26
N SER A 250 -3.56 -5.76 12.20
CA SER A 250 -3.75 -7.20 12.40
C SER A 250 -4.67 -7.79 11.35
N ILE A 251 -4.48 -9.08 11.08
CA ILE A 251 -5.10 -9.78 9.96
C ILE A 251 -5.52 -11.17 10.42
N VAL A 252 -6.78 -11.54 10.23
CA VAL A 252 -7.30 -12.89 10.42
C VAL A 252 -7.69 -13.43 9.05
N SER A 253 -7.11 -14.56 8.65
CA SER A 253 -7.53 -15.27 7.44
C SER A 253 -7.15 -16.73 7.52
N GLY A 254 -8.09 -17.61 7.15
CA GLY A 254 -7.91 -19.05 7.26
C GLY A 254 -7.77 -19.50 8.70
N ASP A 255 -6.69 -20.20 8.99
CA ASP A 255 -6.38 -20.81 10.28
C ASP A 255 -5.49 -19.94 11.18
N CYS A 256 -5.24 -18.68 10.82
CA CYS A 256 -4.30 -17.85 11.57
C CYS A 256 -4.72 -16.39 11.76
N ILE A 257 -4.11 -15.80 12.78
CA ILE A 257 -4.11 -14.36 13.03
C ILE A 257 -2.68 -13.84 13.08
N VAL A 258 -2.44 -12.72 12.42
CA VAL A 258 -1.14 -12.05 12.30
C VAL A 258 -1.24 -10.64 12.86
N PHE A 259 -0.24 -10.23 13.63
CA PHE A 259 -0.01 -8.85 14.07
C PHE A 259 1.29 -8.35 13.45
N LEU A 260 1.29 -7.15 12.86
CA LEU A 260 2.51 -6.50 12.38
C LEU A 260 2.92 -5.41 13.37
N ASP A 261 4.15 -5.50 13.86
CA ASP A 261 4.74 -4.56 14.81
C ASP A 261 6.01 -3.97 14.21
N PRO A 262 5.92 -2.91 13.40
CA PRO A 262 7.10 -2.32 12.78
C PRO A 262 8.03 -1.62 13.79
N HIS A 263 7.58 -1.40 15.03
CA HIS A 263 8.38 -0.81 16.09
C HIS A 263 9.26 -1.83 16.80
N GLU A 264 9.00 -3.14 16.64
CA GLU A 264 9.77 -4.24 17.23
C GLU A 264 9.79 -4.20 18.77
N ILE A 265 8.66 -3.83 19.39
CA ILE A 265 8.56 -3.60 20.85
C ILE A 265 7.59 -4.56 21.57
N HIS A 266 6.63 -5.16 20.87
CA HIS A 266 5.54 -5.92 21.48
C HIS A 266 5.77 -7.43 21.50
N PHE A 267 6.49 -7.97 20.51
CA PHE A 267 6.62 -9.43 20.31
C PHE A 267 8.05 -9.97 20.50
N GLY A 268 8.99 -9.12 20.92
CA GLY A 268 10.37 -9.51 21.16
C GLY A 268 11.36 -8.63 20.40
N ARG A 269 12.64 -8.72 20.78
CA ARG A 269 13.68 -7.86 20.21
C ARG A 269 13.97 -8.25 18.77
N GLY A 270 13.71 -7.32 17.83
CA GLY A 270 13.92 -7.55 16.40
C GLY A 270 12.77 -8.27 15.71
N GLU A 271 11.67 -8.53 16.42
CA GLU A 271 10.48 -9.17 15.89
C GLU A 271 9.53 -8.11 15.33
N THR A 272 9.33 -8.13 14.02
CA THR A 272 8.49 -7.14 13.32
C THR A 272 6.99 -7.49 13.31
N GLY A 273 6.59 -8.43 14.16
CA GLY A 273 5.24 -8.98 14.25
C GLY A 273 5.21 -10.42 14.75
N GLN A 274 4.01 -10.96 14.90
CA GLN A 274 3.77 -12.31 15.41
C GLN A 274 2.54 -12.94 14.74
N GLN A 275 2.59 -14.23 14.48
CA GLN A 275 1.47 -15.03 14.01
C GLN A 275 1.04 -16.05 15.08
N PHE A 276 -0.27 -16.25 15.23
CA PHE A 276 -0.88 -17.26 16.09
C PHE A 276 -1.79 -18.17 15.27
N SER A 277 -1.87 -19.45 15.65
CA SER A 277 -2.82 -20.38 15.07
C SER A 277 -4.18 -20.22 15.74
N LEU A 278 -5.26 -20.22 14.96
CA LEU A 278 -6.63 -20.27 15.49
C LEU A 278 -6.99 -21.65 16.03
N GLU A 279 -6.18 -22.67 15.78
CA GLU A 279 -6.31 -23.98 16.44
C GLU A 279 -5.90 -23.95 17.92
N ASP A 280 -5.09 -22.97 18.31
CA ASP A 280 -4.71 -22.74 19.70
C ASP A 280 -5.90 -22.19 20.51
N GLU A 281 -5.87 -22.41 21.83
CA GLU A 281 -6.88 -21.90 22.78
C GLU A 281 -6.67 -20.39 23.05
N LEU A 282 -6.74 -19.57 22.00
CA LEU A 282 -6.43 -18.13 22.03
C LEU A 282 -7.31 -17.37 23.02
N LEU A 283 -8.63 -17.58 22.94
CA LEU A 283 -9.62 -16.91 23.80
C LEU A 283 -9.55 -17.36 25.26
N GLU A 284 -9.12 -18.61 25.54
CA GLU A 284 -9.02 -19.11 26.91
C GLU A 284 -7.77 -18.59 27.63
N ASN A 285 -6.68 -18.39 26.87
CA ASN A 285 -5.40 -17.96 27.42
C ASN A 285 -5.22 -16.44 27.43
N HIS A 286 -5.73 -15.75 26.41
CA HIS A 286 -5.60 -14.30 26.22
C HIS A 286 -6.92 -13.68 25.73
N GLU A 287 -8.01 -13.86 26.47
CA GLU A 287 -9.36 -13.42 26.11
C GLU A 287 -9.37 -11.97 25.58
N ASP A 288 -8.83 -11.03 26.36
CA ASP A 288 -8.83 -9.60 26.01
C ASP A 288 -8.08 -9.33 24.70
N GLN A 289 -7.02 -10.07 24.39
CA GLN A 289 -6.26 -9.90 23.15
C GLN A 289 -7.09 -10.26 21.92
N PHE A 290 -7.88 -11.32 22.01
CA PHE A 290 -8.48 -12.00 20.86
C PHE A 290 -10.00 -11.79 20.73
N LYS A 291 -10.68 -11.36 21.79
CA LYS A 291 -12.09 -10.94 21.79
C LYS A 291 -12.46 -9.94 20.68
N PRO A 292 -11.58 -9.01 20.25
CA PRO A 292 -11.88 -8.11 19.13
C PRO A 292 -12.09 -8.79 17.77
N TYR A 293 -11.74 -10.07 17.63
CA TYR A 293 -11.90 -10.83 16.39
C TYR A 293 -13.03 -11.87 16.50
N GLU A 294 -13.80 -11.83 17.60
CA GLU A 294 -14.84 -12.80 17.93
C GLU A 294 -16.23 -12.17 17.75
N ASN A 295 -17.00 -12.67 16.78
CA ASN A 295 -18.32 -12.16 16.40
C ASN A 295 -18.31 -10.67 15.99
N VAL A 296 -17.33 -10.28 15.17
CA VAL A 296 -17.26 -8.95 14.54
C VAL A 296 -17.52 -9.11 13.05
N LEU A 297 -18.50 -8.40 12.51
CA LEU A 297 -19.04 -8.68 11.18
C LEU A 297 -19.41 -10.18 11.05
N ASP A 298 -18.82 -10.91 10.11
CA ASP A 298 -18.98 -12.36 9.99
C ASP A 298 -17.79 -13.16 10.58
N CYS A 299 -16.80 -12.48 11.16
CA CYS A 299 -15.59 -13.11 11.68
C CYS A 299 -15.83 -13.70 13.06
N LYS A 300 -15.40 -14.95 13.22
CA LYS A 300 -15.49 -15.71 14.46
C LYS A 300 -14.28 -16.61 14.62
N ILE A 301 -13.28 -16.17 15.38
CA ILE A 301 -12.05 -16.95 15.57
C ILE A 301 -12.27 -18.25 16.36
N SER A 302 -13.35 -18.34 17.15
CA SER A 302 -13.66 -19.58 17.88
C SER A 302 -13.97 -20.78 16.98
N THR A 303 -14.22 -20.58 15.68
CA THR A 303 -14.42 -21.66 14.71
C THR A 303 -13.12 -22.34 14.29
N ARG A 304 -11.96 -21.84 14.73
CA ARG A 304 -10.60 -22.30 14.37
C ARG A 304 -10.21 -22.13 12.91
N PHE A 305 -11.15 -21.76 12.05
CA PHE A 305 -10.92 -21.42 10.66
C PHE A 305 -11.92 -20.36 10.22
N TYR A 306 -11.42 -19.25 9.68
CA TYR A 306 -12.20 -18.16 9.14
C TYR A 306 -12.09 -18.12 7.61
N ASN A 307 -13.21 -18.38 6.92
CA ASN A 307 -13.29 -18.38 5.47
C ASN A 307 -13.49 -16.97 4.90
N GLY A 308 -12.45 -16.15 5.05
CA GLY A 308 -12.41 -14.77 4.60
C GLY A 308 -11.15 -14.10 5.09
N THR A 309 -11.11 -12.77 4.99
CA THR A 309 -10.02 -11.96 5.52
C THR A 309 -10.59 -10.78 6.29
N LEU A 310 -10.21 -10.68 7.56
CA LEU A 310 -10.54 -9.55 8.44
C LEU A 310 -9.26 -8.81 8.78
N PHE A 311 -9.22 -7.52 8.48
CA PHE A 311 -8.24 -6.59 8.98
C PHE A 311 -8.82 -5.81 10.16
N ARG A 312 -8.01 -5.58 11.20
CA ARG A 312 -8.30 -4.61 12.25
C ARG A 312 -7.16 -3.61 12.37
N PHE A 313 -7.52 -2.33 12.37
CA PHE A 313 -6.62 -1.19 12.48
C PHE A 313 -6.97 -0.36 13.72
N PRO A 314 -6.37 -0.64 14.89
CA PRO A 314 -6.52 0.19 16.08
C PRO A 314 -6.04 1.63 15.82
N LEU A 315 -6.87 2.63 16.10
CA LEU A 315 -6.65 4.00 15.63
C LEU A 315 -5.66 4.79 16.50
N ARG A 316 -4.74 5.53 15.86
CA ARG A 316 -3.80 6.47 16.51
C ARG A 316 -4.45 7.78 16.95
N SER A 317 -5.36 8.31 16.14
CA SER A 317 -5.99 9.62 16.30
C SER A 317 -7.46 9.49 16.69
N ALA A 318 -8.06 10.59 17.15
CA ALA A 318 -9.49 10.66 17.40
C ALA A 318 -10.29 10.17 16.18
N PRO A 319 -11.35 9.35 16.35
CA PRO A 319 -12.15 8.79 15.25
C PRO A 319 -12.72 9.83 14.26
N SER A 320 -12.79 11.12 14.65
CA SER A 320 -13.38 12.21 13.87
C SER A 320 -12.71 12.46 12.51
N ASP A 321 -11.38 12.32 12.39
CA ASP A 321 -10.69 12.55 11.11
C ASP A 321 -10.78 11.35 10.16
N LEU A 322 -10.85 10.13 10.71
CA LEU A 322 -11.12 8.93 9.91
C LEU A 322 -12.58 8.88 9.48
N SER A 323 -13.50 9.25 10.37
CA SER A 323 -14.93 9.36 10.09
C SER A 323 -15.16 10.18 8.82
N LYS A 324 -14.55 11.37 8.69
CA LYS A 324 -14.61 12.19 7.46
C LYS A 324 -14.25 11.40 6.20
N LYS A 325 -13.16 10.61 6.21
CA LYS A 325 -12.70 9.82 5.06
C LYS A 325 -13.64 8.68 4.72
N VAL A 326 -14.16 8.01 5.74
CA VAL A 326 -15.17 6.95 5.59
C VAL A 326 -16.46 7.51 4.98
N TYR A 327 -16.87 8.70 5.41
CA TYR A 327 -18.01 9.41 4.82
C TYR A 327 -17.72 9.90 3.39
N THR A 328 -16.49 10.28 3.04
CA THR A 328 -16.12 10.55 1.64
C THR A 328 -16.28 9.29 0.76
N LEU A 329 -15.95 8.10 1.27
CA LEU A 329 -16.18 6.85 0.53
C LEU A 329 -17.68 6.64 0.24
N LYS A 330 -18.55 6.97 1.20
CA LYS A 330 -20.01 6.94 1.02
C LYS A 330 -20.47 7.86 -0.11
N GLU A 331 -19.89 9.06 -0.23
CA GLU A 331 -20.20 10.01 -1.31
C GLU A 331 -19.79 9.48 -2.70
N GLU A 332 -18.72 8.67 -2.77
CA GLU A 332 -18.24 8.06 -4.02
C GLU A 332 -18.84 6.67 -4.31
N ALA A 333 -19.60 6.11 -3.37
CA ALA A 333 -20.18 4.77 -3.48
C ALA A 333 -20.93 4.53 -4.80
N PRO A 334 -21.72 5.47 -5.36
CA PRO A 334 -22.49 5.22 -6.60
C PRO A 334 -21.63 4.90 -7.84
N VAL A 335 -20.35 5.26 -7.82
CA VAL A 335 -19.42 5.08 -8.95
C VAL A 335 -18.28 4.11 -8.66
N ILE A 336 -18.16 3.62 -7.43
CA ILE A 336 -17.00 2.84 -6.99
C ILE A 336 -16.94 1.44 -7.64
N LEU A 337 -18.10 0.86 -7.96
CA LEU A 337 -18.20 -0.48 -8.55
C LEU A 337 -18.02 -0.51 -10.07
N LEU A 338 -17.95 0.64 -10.74
CA LEU A 338 -18.08 0.72 -12.20
C LEU A 338 -17.01 -0.07 -12.97
N PHE A 339 -15.77 -0.04 -12.48
CA PHE A 339 -14.63 -0.65 -13.18
C PHE A 339 -13.90 -1.72 -12.36
N LEU A 340 -14.42 -2.09 -11.18
CA LEU A 340 -13.87 -3.18 -10.38
C LEU A 340 -14.06 -4.54 -11.07
N LYS A 341 -13.12 -5.46 -10.85
CA LYS A 341 -13.08 -6.73 -11.56
C LYS A 341 -14.03 -7.73 -10.94
N ASN A 342 -13.94 -7.95 -9.63
CA ASN A 342 -14.59 -9.03 -8.91
C ASN A 342 -15.60 -8.54 -7.87
N ILE A 343 -15.34 -7.39 -7.23
CA ILE A 343 -16.21 -6.87 -6.18
C ILE A 343 -17.58 -6.49 -6.75
N GLU A 344 -18.62 -7.00 -6.09
CA GLU A 344 -20.02 -6.78 -6.40
C GLU A 344 -20.77 -6.03 -5.28
N GLU A 345 -20.21 -6.02 -4.06
CA GLU A 345 -20.84 -5.40 -2.89
C GLU A 345 -19.79 -4.73 -1.98
N ILE A 346 -20.06 -3.49 -1.58
CA ILE A 346 -19.31 -2.78 -0.55
C ILE A 346 -20.31 -2.28 0.51
N ALA A 347 -20.07 -2.60 1.77
CA ALA A 347 -20.88 -2.18 2.89
C ALA A 347 -20.06 -1.41 3.93
N LEU A 348 -20.71 -0.48 4.62
CA LEU A 348 -20.17 0.25 5.76
C LEU A 348 -21.10 0.10 6.95
N PHE A 349 -20.49 -0.14 8.10
CA PHE A 349 -21.12 -0.26 9.40
C PHE A 349 -20.41 0.65 10.42
N GLU A 350 -21.11 1.00 11.47
CA GLU A 350 -20.59 1.68 12.66
C GLU A 350 -21.10 0.95 13.89
N THR A 351 -20.32 0.97 14.97
CA THR A 351 -20.81 0.45 16.26
C THR A 351 -21.43 1.58 17.08
N ASP A 352 -22.62 1.35 17.63
CA ASP A 352 -23.25 2.28 18.56
C ASP A 352 -22.69 2.17 20.00
N GLU A 353 -23.11 3.08 20.88
CA GLU A 353 -22.70 3.09 22.30
C GLU A 353 -23.10 1.82 23.07
N ARG A 354 -24.03 1.03 22.54
CA ARG A 354 -24.53 -0.21 23.15
C ARG A 354 -23.82 -1.45 22.62
N GLY A 355 -22.91 -1.29 21.66
CA GLY A 355 -22.15 -2.37 21.06
C GLY A 355 -22.88 -3.08 19.92
N VAL A 356 -23.92 -2.47 19.33
CA VAL A 356 -24.66 -3.02 18.20
C VAL A 356 -24.08 -2.49 16.89
N GLU A 357 -23.89 -3.39 15.93
CA GLU A 357 -23.50 -3.02 14.56
C GLU A 357 -24.67 -2.35 13.85
N ARG A 358 -24.49 -1.08 13.49
CA ARG A 358 -25.43 -0.27 12.72
C ARG A 358 -24.96 -0.20 11.27
N HIS A 359 -25.86 -0.54 10.36
CA HIS A 359 -25.66 -0.34 8.93
C HIS A 359 -25.63 1.15 8.57
N VAL A 360 -24.60 1.62 7.88
CA VAL A 360 -24.46 3.01 7.41
C VAL A 360 -24.87 3.15 5.94
N PHE A 361 -24.24 2.35 5.07
CA PHE A 361 -24.62 2.24 3.66
C PHE A 361 -24.16 0.90 3.06
N THR A 362 -24.82 0.50 1.98
CA THR A 362 -24.36 -0.59 1.11
C THR A 362 -24.53 -0.18 -0.33
N VAL A 363 -23.51 -0.40 -1.14
CA VAL A 363 -23.60 -0.35 -2.59
C VAL A 363 -23.37 -1.75 -3.14
N ARG A 364 -24.27 -2.24 -3.99
CA ARG A 364 -24.16 -3.59 -4.57
C ARG A 364 -24.69 -3.66 -5.99
N LEU A 365 -24.24 -4.65 -6.75
CA LEU A 365 -24.90 -5.04 -7.99
C LEU A 365 -26.28 -5.67 -7.69
N SER A 366 -27.28 -5.19 -8.43
CA SER A 366 -28.64 -5.72 -8.42
C SER A 366 -28.64 -7.18 -8.84
N ASP A 367 -29.43 -8.00 -8.15
CA ASP A 367 -29.58 -9.43 -8.44
C ASP A 367 -30.11 -9.67 -9.87
N SER A 368 -30.76 -8.68 -10.47
CA SER A 368 -31.21 -8.69 -11.87
C SER A 368 -30.09 -8.76 -12.90
N CYS A 369 -28.93 -8.14 -12.63
CA CYS A 369 -27.81 -8.07 -13.58
C CYS A 369 -26.59 -8.90 -13.14
N ARG A 370 -26.49 -9.25 -11.85
CA ARG A 370 -25.30 -9.85 -11.22
C ARG A 370 -24.76 -11.07 -11.97
N ARG A 371 -25.63 -12.03 -12.30
CA ARG A 371 -25.25 -13.27 -13.00
C ARG A 371 -24.67 -12.99 -14.38
N GLU A 372 -25.37 -12.18 -15.19
CA GLU A 372 -24.95 -11.84 -16.55
C GLU A 372 -23.63 -11.06 -16.54
N VAL A 373 -23.49 -10.10 -15.63
CA VAL A 373 -22.25 -9.33 -15.45
C VAL A 373 -21.09 -10.25 -15.07
N GLY A 374 -21.30 -11.17 -14.12
CA GLY A 374 -20.30 -12.16 -13.70
C GLY A 374 -19.86 -13.08 -14.85
N GLU A 375 -20.79 -13.58 -15.66
CA GLU A 375 -20.49 -14.41 -16.84
C GLU A 375 -19.71 -13.64 -17.90
N LYS A 376 -20.15 -12.42 -18.24
CA LYS A 376 -19.47 -11.56 -19.22
C LYS A 376 -18.04 -11.20 -18.76
N LYS A 377 -17.87 -10.83 -17.49
CA LYS A 377 -16.55 -10.56 -16.90
C LYS A 377 -15.66 -11.80 -16.93
N SER A 378 -16.17 -12.96 -16.52
CA SER A 378 -15.43 -14.23 -16.56
C SER A 378 -14.93 -14.56 -17.98
N ASN A 379 -15.80 -14.41 -18.97
CA ASN A 379 -15.43 -14.64 -20.38
C ASN A 379 -14.40 -13.62 -20.88
N PHE A 380 -14.53 -12.36 -20.48
CA PHE A 380 -13.53 -11.32 -20.79
C PHE A 380 -12.14 -11.64 -20.21
N PHE A 381 -12.05 -12.04 -18.94
CA PHE A 381 -10.78 -12.43 -18.30
C PHE A 381 -10.19 -13.72 -18.89
N ASN A 382 -11.01 -14.68 -19.32
CA ASN A 382 -10.54 -15.84 -20.06
C ASN A 382 -9.94 -15.44 -21.42
N ASN A 383 -10.58 -14.50 -22.13
CA ASN A 383 -10.05 -14.00 -23.39
C ASN A 383 -8.79 -13.14 -23.20
N LEU A 384 -8.62 -12.44 -22.07
CA LEU A 384 -7.38 -11.75 -21.74
C LEU A 384 -6.16 -12.69 -21.75
N ARG A 385 -6.31 -13.93 -21.26
CA ARG A 385 -5.23 -14.94 -21.33
C ARG A 385 -4.87 -15.31 -22.76
N ARG A 386 -5.86 -15.40 -23.65
CA ARG A 386 -5.67 -15.65 -25.09
C ARG A 386 -5.00 -14.46 -25.78
N LEU A 387 -5.31 -13.24 -25.35
CA LEU A 387 -4.66 -12.02 -25.83
C LEU A 387 -3.19 -11.99 -25.43
N SER A 388 -2.86 -12.31 -24.17
CA SER A 388 -1.47 -12.42 -23.71
C SER A 388 -0.69 -13.51 -24.43
N ALA A 389 -1.37 -14.58 -24.88
CA ALA A 389 -0.79 -15.64 -25.71
C ALA A 389 -0.68 -15.27 -27.21
N GLY A 390 -1.08 -14.05 -27.61
CA GLY A 390 -1.05 -13.59 -29.00
C GLY A 390 -2.08 -14.26 -29.92
N GLN A 391 -3.08 -14.95 -29.37
CA GLN A 391 -4.10 -15.65 -30.16
C GLN A 391 -5.20 -14.71 -30.67
N ILE A 392 -5.41 -13.61 -29.95
CA ILE A 392 -6.36 -12.56 -30.30
C ILE A 392 -5.72 -11.20 -30.02
N GLU A 393 -6.12 -10.18 -30.77
CA GLU A 393 -5.50 -8.85 -30.67
C GLU A 393 -6.44 -7.80 -30.08
N LYS A 394 -7.73 -8.11 -29.96
CA LYS A 394 -8.76 -7.20 -29.45
C LYS A 394 -9.86 -7.94 -28.71
N ILE A 395 -10.28 -7.37 -27.59
CA ILE A 395 -11.44 -7.82 -26.82
C ILE A 395 -12.25 -6.62 -26.34
N ASN A 396 -13.56 -6.82 -26.22
CA ASN A 396 -14.47 -5.81 -25.68
C ASN A 396 -15.40 -6.46 -24.66
N LEU A 397 -15.88 -5.66 -23.71
CA LEU A 397 -16.82 -6.08 -22.68
C LEU A 397 -17.83 -4.96 -22.44
N PRO A 398 -19.01 -5.03 -23.09
CA PRO A 398 -20.16 -4.19 -22.77
C PRO A 398 -20.88 -4.76 -21.53
N LEU A 399 -21.19 -3.90 -20.58
CA LEU A 399 -21.88 -4.22 -19.33
C LEU A 399 -23.02 -3.23 -19.09
N ASP A 400 -24.17 -3.79 -18.71
CA ASP A 400 -25.31 -3.03 -18.21
C ASP A 400 -25.35 -3.23 -16.69
N LEU A 401 -24.84 -2.25 -15.95
CA LEU A 401 -24.74 -2.34 -14.50
C LEU A 401 -25.93 -1.69 -13.83
N HIS A 402 -26.61 -2.45 -12.98
CA HIS A 402 -27.65 -1.93 -12.08
C HIS A 402 -27.07 -1.91 -10.68
N VAL A 403 -26.74 -0.71 -10.19
CA VAL A 403 -26.10 -0.49 -8.90
C VAL A 403 -27.15 -0.05 -7.89
N LEU A 404 -27.40 -0.87 -6.87
CA LEU A 404 -28.30 -0.57 -5.76
C LEU A 404 -27.52 0.10 -4.65
N GLU A 405 -27.99 1.25 -4.20
CA GLU A 405 -27.48 1.97 -3.06
C GLU A 405 -28.52 1.96 -1.94
N LYS A 406 -28.19 1.34 -0.82
CA LYS A 406 -29.01 1.30 0.38
C LYS A 406 -28.39 2.18 1.46
N THR A 407 -29.17 3.12 1.98
CA THR A 407 -28.76 4.01 3.09
C THR A 407 -29.35 3.56 4.43
N GLU A 408 -28.87 4.13 5.53
CA GLU A 408 -29.38 3.92 6.90
C GLU A 408 -30.90 3.91 7.04
N GLY A 409 -31.59 4.80 6.34
CA GLY A 409 -33.06 4.91 6.40
C GLY A 409 -33.81 3.77 5.70
N GLY A 410 -33.10 2.76 5.20
CA GLY A 410 -33.66 1.66 4.41
C GLY A 410 -34.04 2.06 2.98
N ARG A 411 -33.87 3.33 2.60
CA ARG A 411 -34.09 3.79 1.24
C ARG A 411 -33.06 3.15 0.32
N GLU A 412 -33.57 2.46 -0.70
CA GLU A 412 -32.79 1.86 -1.77
C GLU A 412 -32.97 2.68 -3.06
N VAL A 413 -31.88 3.03 -3.73
CA VAL A 413 -31.87 3.76 -5.00
C VAL A 413 -31.13 2.91 -6.03
N GLU A 414 -31.77 2.64 -7.16
CA GLU A 414 -31.14 1.95 -8.29
C GLU A 414 -30.52 2.96 -9.27
N ASN A 415 -29.26 2.72 -9.62
CA ASN A 415 -28.48 3.51 -10.56
C ASN A 415 -28.05 2.62 -11.73
N LYS A 416 -28.55 2.93 -12.93
CA LYS A 416 -28.24 2.18 -14.15
C LYS A 416 -27.10 2.83 -14.92
N TRP A 417 -26.11 2.03 -15.29
CA TRP A 417 -24.90 2.45 -15.99
C TRP A 417 -24.63 1.57 -17.19
N LEU A 418 -24.22 2.19 -18.29
CA LEU A 418 -23.59 1.49 -19.40
C LEU A 418 -22.08 1.60 -19.20
N VAL A 419 -21.40 0.46 -19.15
CA VAL A 419 -19.94 0.39 -19.01
C VAL A 419 -19.39 -0.39 -20.19
N TYR A 420 -18.34 0.13 -20.81
CA TYR A 420 -17.71 -0.51 -21.96
C TYR A 420 -16.21 -0.58 -21.75
N HIS A 421 -15.67 -1.80 -21.63
CA HIS A 421 -14.23 -2.04 -21.61
C HIS A 421 -13.73 -2.48 -22.99
N GLN A 422 -12.51 -2.07 -23.31
CA GLN A 422 -11.79 -2.49 -24.51
C GLN A 422 -10.32 -2.71 -24.19
N VAL A 423 -9.76 -3.79 -24.72
CA VAL A 423 -8.31 -4.01 -24.79
C VAL A 423 -7.95 -4.21 -26.25
N ASP A 424 -7.06 -3.36 -26.77
CA ASP A 424 -6.70 -3.34 -28.19
C ASP A 424 -5.18 -3.32 -28.35
N ALA A 425 -4.63 -4.46 -28.76
CA ALA A 425 -3.20 -4.69 -28.97
C ALA A 425 -2.80 -4.75 -30.45
N ARG A 426 -3.69 -4.32 -31.37
CA ARG A 426 -3.45 -4.35 -32.83
C ARG A 426 -2.37 -3.36 -33.26
N ASN A 427 -2.21 -2.25 -32.54
CA ASN A 427 -1.16 -1.28 -32.80
C ASN A 427 0.17 -1.77 -32.23
N SER A 428 1.17 -1.98 -33.09
CA SER A 428 2.47 -2.52 -32.71
C SER A 428 3.23 -1.62 -31.70
N THR A 429 3.11 -0.30 -31.83
CA THR A 429 3.71 0.65 -30.88
C THR A 429 3.07 0.52 -29.50
N LEU A 430 1.74 0.48 -29.41
CA LEU A 430 1.03 0.29 -28.14
C LEU A 430 1.33 -1.08 -27.54
N ARG A 431 1.43 -2.13 -28.37
CA ARG A 431 1.77 -3.48 -27.90
C ARG A 431 3.17 -3.55 -27.31
N ASN A 432 4.15 -2.92 -27.97
CA ASN A 432 5.53 -2.89 -27.49
C ASN A 432 5.63 -2.10 -26.17
N LEU A 433 4.96 -0.95 -26.08
CA LEU A 433 4.91 -0.16 -24.86
C LEU A 433 4.21 -0.92 -23.72
N SER A 434 3.12 -1.62 -24.02
CA SER A 434 2.40 -2.49 -23.09
C SER A 434 3.31 -3.58 -22.50
N LEU A 435 4.13 -4.23 -23.34
CA LEU A 435 5.09 -5.24 -22.90
C LEU A 435 6.21 -4.64 -22.04
N GLU A 436 6.78 -3.50 -22.45
CA GLU A 436 7.83 -2.79 -21.71
C GLU A 436 7.36 -2.35 -20.32
N LEU A 437 6.12 -1.84 -20.26
CA LEU A 437 5.52 -1.37 -19.02
C LEU A 437 4.87 -2.48 -18.20
N GLY A 438 4.71 -3.70 -18.73
CA GLY A 438 3.96 -4.78 -18.07
C GLY A 438 2.50 -4.41 -17.79
N LEU A 439 1.87 -3.65 -18.68
CA LEU A 439 0.49 -3.17 -18.57
C LEU A 439 -0.29 -3.59 -19.81
N LEU A 440 -1.61 -3.78 -19.72
CA LEU A 440 -2.45 -4.03 -20.89
C LEU A 440 -2.90 -2.71 -21.54
N PRO A 441 -3.11 -2.64 -22.86
CA PRO A 441 -3.71 -1.48 -23.53
C PRO A 441 -5.22 -1.45 -23.27
N TRP A 442 -5.60 -1.34 -22.00
CA TRP A 442 -6.96 -1.44 -21.50
C TRP A 442 -7.52 -0.06 -21.19
N VAL A 443 -8.61 0.29 -21.86
CA VAL A 443 -9.44 1.46 -21.58
C VAL A 443 -10.89 1.04 -21.30
N ALA A 444 -11.60 1.81 -20.48
CA ALA A 444 -13.04 1.65 -20.36
C ALA A 444 -13.73 3.00 -20.16
N CYS A 445 -15.02 3.06 -20.45
CA CYS A 445 -15.85 4.22 -20.14
C CYS A 445 -17.17 3.82 -19.50
N ALA A 446 -17.73 4.72 -18.69
CA ALA A 446 -19.02 4.51 -18.04
C ALA A 446 -19.89 5.78 -18.14
N THR A 447 -21.18 5.59 -18.44
CA THR A 447 -22.17 6.66 -18.51
C THR A 447 -23.47 6.24 -17.84
N PRO A 448 -24.15 7.12 -17.09
CA PRO A 448 -25.44 6.79 -16.51
C PRO A 448 -26.52 6.75 -17.60
N VAL A 449 -27.53 5.88 -17.43
CA VAL A 449 -28.68 5.78 -18.35
C VAL A 449 -29.74 6.85 -18.06
N ASN A 450 -29.82 7.33 -16.81
CA ASN A 450 -30.81 8.32 -16.40
C ASN A 450 -30.53 9.71 -17.00
N ALA A 451 -31.52 10.32 -17.65
CA ALA A 451 -31.38 11.61 -18.34
C ALA A 451 -30.91 12.76 -17.43
N ALA A 452 -31.39 12.86 -16.19
CA ALA A 452 -30.96 13.90 -15.26
C ALA A 452 -29.49 13.70 -14.83
N LYS A 453 -29.08 12.44 -14.60
CA LYS A 453 -27.67 12.11 -14.31
C LYS A 453 -26.76 12.30 -15.51
N LEU A 454 -27.26 11.98 -16.70
CA LEU A 454 -26.55 12.23 -17.96
C LEU A 454 -26.34 13.73 -18.16
N GLN A 455 -27.35 14.56 -17.89
CA GLN A 455 -27.24 16.02 -17.96
C GLN A 455 -26.23 16.55 -16.93
N ALA A 456 -26.22 16.01 -15.71
CA ALA A 456 -25.22 16.35 -14.69
C ALA A 456 -23.80 15.94 -15.13
N LEU A 457 -23.61 14.75 -15.74
CA LEU A 457 -22.30 14.33 -16.28
C LEU A 457 -21.86 15.16 -17.49
N SER A 458 -22.83 15.53 -18.34
CA SER A 458 -22.63 16.30 -19.58
C SER A 458 -22.16 17.73 -19.33
N SER A 459 -22.24 18.21 -18.10
CA SER A 459 -21.59 19.46 -17.65
C SER A 459 -20.05 19.35 -17.52
N ARG A 460 -19.43 18.36 -18.21
CA ARG A 460 -17.97 18.08 -18.27
C ARG A 460 -17.37 17.61 -16.95
N THR A 461 -18.12 16.82 -16.18
CA THR A 461 -17.73 16.34 -14.84
C THR A 461 -17.27 14.87 -14.83
N GLY A 462 -17.13 14.24 -15.99
CA GLY A 462 -16.54 12.91 -16.12
C GLY A 462 -15.19 12.82 -15.38
N ARG A 463 -14.97 11.71 -14.68
CA ARG A 463 -13.81 11.51 -13.79
C ARG A 463 -12.88 10.45 -14.36
N ILE A 464 -11.60 10.55 -14.01
CA ILE A 464 -10.58 9.57 -14.33
C ILE A 464 -10.58 8.45 -13.27
N PHE A 465 -10.44 7.21 -13.73
CA PHE A 465 -10.39 6.00 -12.91
C PHE A 465 -9.15 5.18 -13.25
N CYS A 466 -8.53 4.63 -12.21
CA CYS A 466 -7.60 3.50 -12.32
C CYS A 466 -8.18 2.40 -11.42
N PHE A 467 -9.11 1.64 -12.00
CA PHE A 467 -10.16 0.81 -11.35
C PHE A 467 -11.10 1.55 -10.38
N LEU A 468 -10.55 2.36 -9.49
CA LEU A 468 -11.26 3.25 -8.58
C LEU A 468 -11.11 4.71 -9.02
N PRO A 469 -12.04 5.60 -8.63
CA PRO A 469 -11.96 7.00 -9.02
C PRO A 469 -10.73 7.65 -8.40
N LEU A 470 -9.98 8.39 -9.21
CA LEU A 470 -8.91 9.26 -8.72
C LEU A 470 -9.50 10.42 -7.89
N PRO A 471 -8.70 11.09 -7.05
CA PRO A 471 -9.17 12.22 -6.25
C PRO A 471 -9.96 13.24 -7.09
N PRO A 472 -10.99 13.90 -6.54
CA PRO A 472 -11.86 14.80 -7.32
C PRO A 472 -11.23 16.18 -7.62
N ASP A 473 -9.91 16.33 -7.48
CA ASP A 473 -9.20 17.56 -7.79
C ASP A 473 -9.30 17.93 -9.29
N ALA A 474 -9.02 19.20 -9.59
CA ALA A 474 -9.27 19.78 -10.91
C ALA A 474 -8.55 19.02 -12.05
N ASP A 475 -7.41 18.39 -11.75
CA ASP A 475 -6.59 17.63 -12.70
C ASP A 475 -7.17 16.26 -13.06
N SER A 476 -8.13 15.75 -12.27
CA SER A 476 -8.73 14.41 -12.45
C SER A 476 -10.05 14.43 -13.24
N ARG A 477 -10.42 15.58 -13.83
CA ARG A 477 -11.62 15.72 -14.68
C ARG A 477 -11.27 15.45 -16.14
N THR A 478 -12.03 14.56 -16.77
CA THR A 478 -11.85 14.18 -18.19
C THR A 478 -12.30 15.27 -19.16
N GLY A 479 -13.18 16.18 -18.73
CA GLY A 479 -13.89 17.09 -19.63
C GLY A 479 -14.91 16.42 -20.56
N LEU A 480 -15.13 15.10 -20.42
CA LEU A 480 -16.02 14.29 -21.23
C LEU A 480 -17.33 14.00 -20.47
N PRO A 481 -18.44 13.70 -21.19
CA PRO A 481 -19.70 13.27 -20.59
C PRO A 481 -19.68 11.80 -20.16
N VAL A 482 -18.50 11.25 -19.84
CA VAL A 482 -18.31 9.85 -19.40
C VAL A 482 -17.22 9.78 -18.33
N HIS A 483 -17.33 8.82 -17.43
CA HIS A 483 -16.18 8.39 -16.63
C HIS A 483 -15.23 7.57 -17.51
N VAL A 484 -13.93 7.75 -17.33
CA VAL A 484 -12.90 7.08 -18.13
C VAL A 484 -11.95 6.30 -17.23
N HIS A 485 -11.75 5.04 -17.58
CA HIS A 485 -10.83 4.13 -16.93
C HIS A 485 -9.65 3.82 -17.85
N GLY A 486 -8.44 3.72 -17.28
CA GLY A 486 -7.26 3.26 -17.98
C GLY A 486 -6.03 3.27 -17.08
N TYR A 487 -4.90 2.89 -17.66
CA TYR A 487 -3.60 3.03 -17.00
C TYR A 487 -3.02 4.41 -17.30
N PHE A 488 -2.90 5.24 -16.27
CA PHE A 488 -2.35 6.58 -16.35
C PHE A 488 -0.98 6.63 -15.67
N GLY A 489 -0.08 7.46 -16.19
CA GLY A 489 1.17 7.80 -15.50
C GLY A 489 0.84 8.73 -14.34
N LEU A 490 0.73 8.17 -13.13
CA LEU A 490 0.42 8.90 -11.92
C LEU A 490 1.70 9.15 -11.12
N THR A 491 1.76 10.27 -10.41
CA THR A 491 2.81 10.49 -9.41
C THR A 491 2.60 9.58 -8.19
N ASP A 492 3.59 9.48 -7.29
CA ASP A 492 3.53 8.55 -6.12
C ASP A 492 2.27 8.75 -5.27
N ASN A 493 1.76 9.98 -5.17
CA ASN A 493 0.53 10.31 -4.43
C ASN A 493 -0.78 10.06 -5.23
N ARG A 494 -0.68 9.39 -6.39
CA ARG A 494 -1.76 9.11 -7.35
C ARG A 494 -2.49 10.36 -7.88
N ARG A 495 -1.82 11.52 -7.90
CA ARG A 495 -2.23 12.72 -8.64
C ARG A 495 -1.56 12.79 -10.00
#